data_AF-A0A1I7YNP1-F1
#
_entry.id   AF-A0A1I7YNP1-F1
#
_cell.length_a   1.000
_cell.length_b   1.000
_cell.length_c   1.000
_cell.angle_alpha   90.00
_cell.angle_beta   90.00
_cell.angle_gamma   90.00
#
_symmetry.space_group_name_H-M   'P 1'
#
loop_
_entity.id
_entity.type
_entity.pdbx_description
1 polymer ?
#
loop_
_entity_poly.entity_id
_entity_poly.type
_entity_poly.pdbx_seq_one_letter_code
_entity_poly.pdbx_strand_id
1 'polypeptide(L)'
;MLKEAAMISFTTSLLDKAVQMKPEMLEGKIKPLYEACKNKKYHRYVLYEHCEEAGIPPVLVHGDMWSNNIMWKLDENGILVCCSDAEVRREYEDEVLKYYYDTLTSLFKKDNKEVPFTFEQVEQAYTISQIRQTGDTLWMAPLFCGGEKRPGSEALWEARKEKLLLRASLALDDALKTLEALPREKYVD
;
A
#
# COMPACT_ATOMS: atom_id res chain seq x y z
N MET A 1 18.71 13.06 -9.51
CA MET A 1 19.89 12.21 -9.22
C MET A 1 20.26 12.14 -7.74
N LEU A 2 20.77 13.22 -7.09
CA LEU A 2 21.18 13.16 -5.66
C LEU A 2 20.03 12.85 -4.67
N LYS A 3 18.80 13.34 -4.93
CA LYS A 3 17.63 13.08 -4.08
C LYS A 3 17.06 11.66 -4.24
N GLU A 4 17.25 11.04 -5.40
CA GLU A 4 16.66 9.74 -5.74
C GLU A 4 17.51 8.59 -5.18
N ALA A 5 18.83 8.67 -5.31
CA ALA A 5 19.74 7.73 -4.68
C ALA A 5 19.59 7.74 -3.15
N ALA A 6 19.36 8.92 -2.56
CA ALA A 6 19.05 9.05 -1.14
C ALA A 6 17.72 8.38 -0.75
N MET A 7 16.66 8.51 -1.58
CA MET A 7 15.38 7.84 -1.35
C MET A 7 15.52 6.31 -1.43
N ILE A 8 16.19 5.79 -2.46
CA ILE A 8 16.43 4.34 -2.59
C ILE A 8 17.21 3.83 -1.39
N SER A 9 18.31 4.49 -1.03
CA SER A 9 19.12 4.12 0.14
C SER A 9 18.33 4.18 1.46
N PHE A 10 17.46 5.17 1.61
CA PHE A 10 16.59 5.30 2.78
C PHE A 10 15.61 4.13 2.85
N THR A 11 14.90 3.85 1.75
CA THR A 11 13.92 2.76 1.66
C THR A 11 14.60 1.41 1.92
N THR A 12 15.68 1.08 1.21
CA THR A 12 16.34 -0.23 1.37
C THR A 12 16.89 -0.42 2.78
N SER A 13 17.46 0.63 3.39
CA SER A 13 17.95 0.56 4.78
C SER A 13 16.83 0.27 5.79
N LEU A 14 15.63 0.83 5.57
CA LEU A 14 14.49 0.54 6.44
C LEU A 14 13.90 -0.85 6.14
N LEU A 15 13.91 -1.32 4.90
CA LEU A 15 13.53 -2.71 4.59
C LEU A 15 14.45 -3.70 5.32
N ASP A 16 15.77 -3.45 5.33
CA ASP A 16 16.72 -4.28 6.08
C ASP A 16 16.38 -4.33 7.58
N LYS A 17 16.03 -3.18 8.17
CA LYS A 17 15.59 -3.12 9.58
C LYS A 17 14.27 -3.84 9.80
N ALA A 18 13.32 -3.77 8.87
CA ALA A 18 12.07 -4.50 8.97
C ALA A 18 12.31 -6.01 9.01
N VAL A 19 13.19 -6.52 8.15
CA VAL A 19 13.62 -7.93 8.16
C VAL A 19 14.26 -8.29 9.50
N GLN A 20 15.16 -7.45 10.03
CA GLN A 20 15.79 -7.68 11.33
C GLN A 20 14.79 -7.73 12.49
N MET A 21 13.67 -6.98 12.41
CA MET A 21 12.63 -6.98 13.44
C MET A 21 11.81 -8.28 13.46
N LYS A 22 11.70 -8.98 12.33
CA LYS A 22 10.85 -10.19 12.18
C LYS A 22 11.36 -11.13 11.08
N PRO A 23 12.58 -11.70 11.20
CA PRO A 23 13.20 -12.46 10.11
C PRO A 23 12.34 -13.64 9.66
N GLU A 24 11.72 -14.34 10.61
CA GLU A 24 10.87 -15.51 10.39
C GLU A 24 9.65 -15.21 9.49
N MET A 25 9.24 -13.95 9.40
CA MET A 25 8.10 -13.52 8.58
C MET A 25 8.50 -12.89 7.24
N LEU A 26 9.74 -12.39 7.11
CA LEU A 26 10.11 -11.49 6.01
C LEU A 26 11.32 -11.96 5.20
N GLU A 27 12.33 -12.57 5.81
CA GLU A 27 13.62 -12.87 5.17
C GLU A 27 13.46 -13.77 3.93
N GLY A 28 12.60 -14.79 4.03
CA GLY A 28 12.38 -15.76 2.96
C GLY A 28 11.65 -15.23 1.73
N LYS A 29 11.01 -14.05 1.80
CA LYS A 29 10.11 -13.57 0.74
C LYS A 29 10.33 -12.13 0.28
N ILE A 30 11.07 -11.30 1.01
CA ILE A 30 11.22 -9.87 0.67
C ILE A 30 12.04 -9.59 -0.60
N LYS A 31 12.90 -10.54 -1.01
CA LYS A 31 13.89 -10.33 -2.08
C LYS A 31 13.33 -9.73 -3.38
N PRO A 32 12.22 -10.21 -3.97
CA PRO A 32 11.72 -9.65 -5.23
C PRO A 32 11.32 -8.19 -5.10
N LEU A 33 10.62 -7.83 -4.02
CA LEU A 33 10.24 -6.45 -3.74
C LEU A 33 11.49 -5.59 -3.45
N TYR A 34 12.46 -6.13 -2.72
CA TYR A 34 13.72 -5.44 -2.40
C TYR A 34 14.50 -5.08 -3.66
N GLU A 35 14.64 -6.00 -4.62
CA GLU A 35 15.31 -5.72 -5.89
C GLU A 35 14.52 -4.72 -6.74
N ALA A 36 13.19 -4.82 -6.76
CA ALA A 36 12.36 -3.84 -7.45
C ALA A 36 12.53 -2.42 -6.87
N CYS A 37 12.60 -2.28 -5.54
CA CYS A 37 12.84 -1.00 -4.86
C CYS A 37 14.19 -0.33 -5.18
N LYS A 38 15.16 -1.05 -5.76
CA LYS A 38 16.41 -0.44 -6.23
C LYS A 38 16.27 0.25 -7.58
N ASN A 39 15.19 -0.04 -8.30
CA ASN A 39 14.98 0.48 -9.64
C ASN A 39 14.10 1.75 -9.61
N LYS A 40 14.54 2.82 -10.27
CA LYS A 40 13.77 4.07 -10.37
C LYS A 40 12.47 3.90 -11.18
N LYS A 41 12.49 3.00 -12.18
CA LYS A 41 11.36 2.70 -13.07
C LYS A 41 10.25 2.04 -12.27
N TYR A 42 10.61 1.13 -11.38
CA TYR A 42 9.68 0.57 -10.40
C TYR A 42 8.97 1.69 -9.62
N HIS A 43 9.71 2.56 -8.93
CA HIS A 43 9.11 3.63 -8.11
C HIS A 43 8.18 4.53 -8.91
N ARG A 44 8.56 4.86 -10.14
CA ARG A 44 7.77 5.68 -11.04
C ARG A 44 6.48 4.97 -11.47
N TYR A 45 6.61 3.71 -11.87
CA TYR A 45 5.52 2.91 -12.36
C TYR A 45 4.47 2.68 -11.29
N VAL A 46 4.86 2.17 -10.11
CA VAL A 46 3.93 1.86 -9.02
C VAL A 46 3.37 3.10 -8.33
N LEU A 47 3.98 4.28 -8.54
CA LEU A 47 3.48 5.54 -7.97
C LEU A 47 2.45 6.23 -8.87
N TYR A 48 2.67 6.28 -10.20
CA TYR A 48 1.78 7.05 -11.06
C TYR A 48 1.62 6.55 -12.50
N GLU A 49 2.64 5.98 -13.15
CA GLU A 49 2.51 5.67 -14.60
C GLU A 49 1.43 4.61 -14.86
N HIS A 50 1.25 3.65 -13.95
CA HIS A 50 0.18 2.66 -14.06
C HIS A 50 -1.22 3.29 -14.02
N CYS A 51 -1.42 4.40 -13.29
CA CYS A 51 -2.69 5.13 -13.26
C CYS A 51 -2.94 5.83 -14.60
N GLU A 52 -1.90 6.46 -15.17
CA GLU A 52 -1.98 7.10 -16.48
C GLU A 52 -2.30 6.09 -17.59
N GLU A 53 -1.69 4.91 -17.55
CA GLU A 53 -1.97 3.79 -18.46
C GLU A 53 -3.42 3.29 -18.33
N ALA A 54 -3.95 3.27 -17.11
CA ALA A 54 -5.34 2.93 -16.84
C ALA A 54 -6.33 4.05 -17.20
N GLY A 55 -5.86 5.23 -17.65
CA GLY A 55 -6.71 6.38 -17.92
C GLY A 55 -7.31 7.02 -16.66
N ILE A 56 -6.75 6.73 -15.49
CA ILE A 56 -7.24 7.23 -14.20
C ILE A 56 -6.33 8.35 -13.73
N PRO A 57 -6.88 9.54 -13.42
CA PRO A 57 -6.11 10.60 -12.78
C PRO A 57 -5.41 10.05 -11.52
N PRO A 58 -4.09 10.27 -11.34
CA PRO A 58 -3.32 9.82 -10.16
C PRO A 58 -3.80 10.39 -8.80
N VAL A 59 -4.90 11.13 -8.81
CA VAL A 59 -5.60 11.72 -7.66
C VAL A 59 -6.91 10.99 -7.31
N LEU A 60 -7.54 10.31 -8.28
CA LEU A 60 -8.76 9.52 -8.09
C LEU A 60 -8.45 8.06 -7.71
N VAL A 61 -7.27 7.60 -8.07
CA VAL A 61 -6.54 6.57 -7.35
C VAL A 61 -5.37 7.30 -6.74
N HIS A 62 -5.52 7.80 -5.52
CA HIS A 62 -4.51 8.59 -4.79
C HIS A 62 -3.13 7.87 -4.68
N GLY A 63 -2.97 6.65 -5.21
CA GLY A 63 -1.87 5.71 -4.96
C GLY A 63 -1.86 5.19 -3.52
N ASP A 64 -2.48 5.98 -2.65
CA ASP A 64 -2.68 5.87 -1.22
C ASP A 64 -4.21 5.91 -0.98
N MET A 65 -4.96 5.23 -1.87
CA MET A 65 -6.38 4.82 -1.74
C MET A 65 -6.46 3.63 -0.78
N TRP A 66 -5.82 3.76 0.37
CA TRP A 66 -6.07 2.90 1.52
C TRP A 66 -7.20 3.50 2.34
N SER A 67 -7.83 2.62 3.07
CA SER A 67 -8.78 2.88 4.14
C SER A 67 -8.56 4.15 4.98
N ASN A 68 -7.32 4.57 5.21
CA ASN A 68 -6.96 5.71 6.05
C ASN A 68 -7.28 7.07 5.41
N ASN A 69 -7.37 7.10 4.08
CA ASN A 69 -7.69 8.29 3.28
C ASN A 69 -9.12 8.26 2.74
N ILE A 70 -9.87 7.19 3.03
CA ILE A 70 -11.30 7.11 2.78
C ILE A 70 -12.02 7.35 4.11
N MET A 71 -12.38 8.61 4.37
CA MET A 71 -13.14 8.98 5.58
C MET A 71 -14.62 8.62 5.40
N TRP A 72 -15.08 7.61 6.13
CA TRP A 72 -16.49 7.24 6.20
C TRP A 72 -17.21 8.03 7.30
N LYS A 73 -18.51 8.30 7.09
CA LYS A 73 -19.39 8.73 8.20
C LYS A 73 -19.64 7.48 9.05
N LEU A 74 -19.18 7.50 10.29
CA LEU A 74 -19.25 6.35 11.21
C LEU A 74 -20.68 5.84 11.35
N ASP A 75 -20.88 4.52 11.23
CA ASP A 75 -22.05 3.88 11.83
C ASP A 75 -21.87 3.76 13.36
N GLU A 76 -22.85 3.19 14.05
CA GLU A 76 -22.90 3.06 15.51
C GLU A 76 -21.70 2.30 16.15
N ASN A 77 -20.81 1.70 15.34
CA ASN A 77 -19.65 0.93 15.79
C ASN A 77 -18.28 1.61 15.56
N GLY A 78 -18.23 2.80 14.96
CA GLY A 78 -17.08 3.71 15.13
C GLY A 78 -15.71 3.26 14.58
N ILE A 79 -15.64 2.64 13.39
CA ILE A 79 -14.36 2.15 12.83
C ILE A 79 -13.64 3.21 11.97
N LEU A 80 -12.43 3.62 12.38
CA LEU A 80 -11.47 4.39 11.58
C LEU A 80 -10.54 3.44 10.84
N VAL A 81 -10.48 3.56 9.52
CA VAL A 81 -9.95 2.50 8.65
C VAL A 81 -8.39 2.58 8.49
N CYS A 82 -7.73 3.52 9.22
CA CYS A 82 -6.30 3.42 9.62
C CYS A 82 -5.90 2.17 10.41
N CYS A 83 -6.90 1.42 10.86
CA CYS A 83 -6.75 0.41 11.89
C CYS A 83 -7.27 -0.96 11.47
N SER A 84 -7.67 -1.14 10.21
CA SER A 84 -8.05 -2.48 9.74
C SER A 84 -6.84 -3.40 9.80
N ASP A 85 -7.08 -4.56 10.38
CA ASP A 85 -6.13 -5.65 10.34
C ASP A 85 -6.04 -6.21 8.93
N ALA A 86 -4.94 -6.87 8.61
CA ALA A 86 -4.67 -7.28 7.23
C ALA A 86 -5.71 -8.25 6.69
N GLU A 87 -6.28 -9.09 7.54
CA GLU A 87 -7.41 -9.97 7.26
C GLU A 87 -8.67 -9.18 6.88
N VAL A 88 -8.99 -8.11 7.62
CA VAL A 88 -10.16 -7.27 7.33
C VAL A 88 -10.01 -6.59 5.97
N ARG A 89 -8.80 -6.09 5.64
CA ARG A 89 -8.56 -5.55 4.29
C ARG A 89 -8.86 -6.60 3.23
N ARG A 90 -8.26 -7.78 3.35
CA ARG A 90 -8.42 -8.85 2.34
C ARG A 90 -9.86 -9.34 2.21
N GLU A 91 -10.61 -9.33 3.31
CA GLU A 91 -11.99 -9.79 3.33
C GLU A 91 -12.95 -8.81 2.65
N TYR A 92 -12.68 -7.51 2.69
CA TYR A 92 -13.63 -6.47 2.26
C TYR A 92 -13.09 -5.53 1.16
N GLU A 93 -11.88 -5.74 0.62
CA GLU A 93 -11.30 -4.79 -0.31
C GLU A 93 -12.10 -4.64 -1.61
N ASP A 94 -12.64 -5.73 -2.13
CA ASP A 94 -13.43 -5.73 -3.37
C ASP A 94 -14.75 -4.98 -3.17
N GLU A 95 -15.46 -5.23 -2.07
CA GLU A 95 -16.70 -4.54 -1.72
C GLU A 95 -16.46 -3.04 -1.48
N VAL A 96 -15.36 -2.70 -0.81
CA VAL A 96 -14.99 -1.30 -0.54
C VAL A 96 -14.64 -0.57 -1.84
N LEU A 97 -13.85 -1.19 -2.72
CA LEU A 97 -13.52 -0.62 -4.03
C LEU A 97 -14.77 -0.44 -4.88
N LYS A 98 -15.67 -1.43 -4.88
CA LYS A 98 -16.92 -1.36 -5.63
C LYS A 98 -17.81 -0.24 -5.13
N TYR A 99 -17.97 -0.13 -3.81
CA TYR A 99 -18.73 0.96 -3.19
C TYR A 99 -18.13 2.32 -3.55
N TYR A 100 -16.80 2.45 -3.50
CA TYR A 100 -16.11 3.68 -3.89
C TYR A 100 -16.46 4.07 -5.34
N TYR A 101 -16.33 3.12 -6.27
CA TYR A 101 -16.63 3.37 -7.69
C TYR A 101 -18.11 3.72 -7.93
N ASP A 102 -19.02 3.03 -7.26
CA ASP A 102 -20.47 3.28 -7.37
C ASP A 102 -20.84 4.66 -6.80
N THR A 103 -20.20 5.05 -5.71
CA THR A 103 -20.35 6.38 -5.10
C THR A 103 -19.84 7.45 -6.03
N LEU A 104 -18.63 7.29 -6.58
CA LEU A 104 -18.04 8.22 -7.53
C LEU A 104 -18.93 8.37 -8.76
N THR A 105 -19.41 7.26 -9.32
CA THR A 105 -20.33 7.22 -10.45
C THR A 105 -21.63 7.95 -10.13
N SER A 106 -22.20 7.72 -8.95
CA SER A 106 -23.43 8.40 -8.50
C SER A 106 -23.24 9.90 -8.31
N LEU A 107 -22.06 10.34 -7.85
CA LEU A 107 -21.73 11.76 -7.72
C LEU A 107 -21.57 12.44 -9.08
N PHE A 108 -20.88 11.80 -10.03
CA PHE A 108 -20.74 12.32 -11.40
C PHE A 108 -22.09 12.48 -12.09
N LYS A 109 -23.01 11.53 -11.90
CA LYS A 109 -24.38 11.59 -12.43
C LYS A 109 -25.16 12.81 -11.94
N LYS A 110 -24.92 13.30 -10.71
CA LYS A 110 -25.58 14.52 -10.19
C LYS A 110 -25.24 15.75 -11.02
N ASP A 111 -24.07 15.76 -11.65
CA ASP A 111 -23.60 16.84 -12.53
C ASP A 111 -23.83 16.51 -14.02
N ASN A 112 -24.64 15.50 -14.36
CA ASN A 112 -24.82 14.97 -15.71
C ASN A 112 -23.50 14.59 -16.42
N LYS A 113 -22.54 14.07 -15.65
CA LYS A 113 -21.26 13.57 -16.15
C LYS A 113 -21.18 12.06 -15.99
N GLU A 114 -20.34 11.45 -16.80
CA GLU A 114 -19.94 10.04 -16.66
C GLU A 114 -18.50 9.96 -16.14
N VAL A 115 -18.21 8.91 -15.37
CA VAL A 115 -16.85 8.62 -14.93
C VAL A 115 -16.05 8.16 -16.15
N PRO A 116 -14.86 8.71 -16.42
CA PRO A 116 -14.11 8.43 -17.65
C PRO A 116 -13.33 7.11 -17.63
N PHE A 117 -13.61 6.22 -16.68
CA PHE A 117 -12.94 4.93 -16.50
C PHE A 117 -13.89 3.88 -15.92
N THR A 118 -13.59 2.62 -16.15
CA THR A 118 -14.38 1.47 -15.68
C THR A 118 -13.96 1.04 -14.26
N PHE A 119 -14.75 0.16 -13.65
CA PHE A 119 -14.41 -0.43 -12.36
C PHE A 119 -13.17 -1.32 -12.47
N GLU A 120 -13.02 -2.07 -13.56
CA GLU A 120 -11.87 -2.94 -13.81
C GLU A 120 -10.56 -2.14 -13.91
N GLN A 121 -10.60 -0.95 -14.51
CA GLN A 121 -9.44 -0.05 -14.54
C GLN A 121 -9.07 0.41 -13.12
N VAL A 122 -10.05 0.66 -12.25
CA VAL A 122 -9.83 1.08 -10.85
C VAL A 122 -9.22 -0.07 -10.04
N GLU A 123 -9.76 -1.27 -10.20
CA GLU A 123 -9.25 -2.49 -9.55
C GLU A 123 -7.79 -2.77 -9.96
N GLN A 124 -7.49 -2.67 -11.26
CA GLN A 124 -6.13 -2.83 -11.77
C GLN A 124 -5.19 -1.77 -11.18
N ALA A 125 -5.61 -0.50 -11.18
CA ALA A 125 -4.77 0.58 -10.67
C ALA A 125 -4.53 0.46 -9.16
N TYR A 126 -5.57 0.13 -8.38
CA TYR A 126 -5.46 -0.14 -6.95
C TYR A 126 -4.50 -1.30 -6.67
N THR A 127 -4.63 -2.40 -7.40
CA THR A 127 -3.79 -3.60 -7.21
C THR A 127 -2.30 -3.30 -7.39
N ILE A 128 -1.95 -2.48 -8.39
CA ILE A 128 -0.57 -2.05 -8.63
C ILE A 128 -0.11 -1.04 -7.58
N SER A 129 -0.95 -0.06 -7.23
CA SER A 129 -0.67 0.90 -6.15
C SER A 129 -0.37 0.20 -4.83
N GLN A 130 -1.00 -0.94 -4.53
CA GLN A 130 -0.74 -1.68 -3.30
C GLN A 130 0.68 -2.23 -3.19
N ILE A 131 1.39 -2.46 -4.31
CA ILE A 131 2.81 -2.83 -4.27
C ILE A 131 3.65 -1.73 -3.61
N ARG A 132 3.37 -0.46 -3.97
CA ARG A 132 4.04 0.70 -3.37
C ARG A 132 3.73 0.79 -1.88
N GLN A 133 2.47 0.59 -1.51
CA GLN A 133 1.99 0.64 -0.13
C GLN A 133 2.61 -0.44 0.76
N THR A 134 2.84 -1.64 0.21
CA THR A 134 3.58 -2.69 0.91
C THR A 134 4.98 -2.23 1.29
N GLY A 135 5.68 -1.55 0.36
CA GLY A 135 6.96 -0.91 0.63
C GLY A 135 6.88 0.07 1.80
N ASP A 136 5.84 0.92 1.83
CA ASP A 136 5.59 1.86 2.93
C ASP A 136 5.37 1.17 4.27
N THR A 137 4.50 0.17 4.28
CA THR A 137 4.16 -0.56 5.51
C THR A 137 5.39 -1.27 6.08
N LEU A 138 6.26 -1.81 5.22
CA LEU A 138 7.51 -2.45 5.63
C LEU A 138 8.47 -1.45 6.28
N TRP A 139 8.72 -0.29 5.69
CA TRP A 139 9.65 0.68 6.29
C TRP A 139 9.05 1.46 7.45
N MET A 140 7.72 1.58 7.53
CA MET A 140 7.01 2.21 8.64
C MET A 140 7.20 1.44 9.95
N ALA A 141 7.31 0.11 9.91
CA ALA A 141 7.55 -0.70 11.10
C ALA A 141 8.82 -0.27 11.87
N PRO A 142 10.02 -0.25 11.28
CA PRO A 142 11.22 0.23 11.96
C PRO A 142 11.19 1.74 12.24
N LEU A 143 10.54 2.56 11.40
CA LEU A 143 10.45 3.99 11.65
C LEU A 143 9.62 4.30 12.91
N PHE A 144 8.46 3.67 13.06
CA PHE A 144 7.56 3.95 14.17
C PHE A 144 7.83 3.08 15.40
N CYS A 145 8.29 1.85 15.21
CA CYS A 145 8.47 0.89 16.31
C CYS A 145 9.92 0.67 16.75
N GLY A 146 10.91 1.17 15.98
CA GLY A 146 12.34 1.00 16.28
C GLY A 146 12.96 2.13 17.12
N GLY A 147 12.20 3.19 17.42
CA GLY A 147 12.66 4.33 18.22
C GLY A 147 12.33 4.24 19.72
N GLU A 148 12.39 5.38 20.42
CA GLU A 148 12.00 5.47 21.83
C GLU A 148 10.55 5.01 22.04
N LYS A 149 10.34 4.15 23.04
CA LYS A 149 9.01 3.65 23.41
C LYS A 149 8.14 4.84 23.84
N ARG A 150 7.00 5.03 23.17
CA ARG A 150 5.98 6.03 23.54
C ARG A 150 5.28 5.63 24.85
N PRO A 151 4.57 6.54 25.54
CA PRO A 151 3.85 6.22 26.77
C PRO A 151 2.95 4.99 26.63
N GLY A 152 3.06 4.04 27.58
CA GLY A 152 2.34 2.77 27.57
C GLY A 152 3.14 1.64 28.24
N SER A 153 2.54 0.45 28.36
CA SER A 153 3.25 -0.74 28.83
C SER A 153 4.11 -1.34 27.72
N GLU A 154 5.16 -2.07 28.11
CA GLU A 154 6.00 -2.81 27.16
C GLU A 154 5.18 -3.82 26.34
N ALA A 155 4.26 -4.54 26.97
CA ALA A 155 3.36 -5.47 26.29
C ALA A 155 2.51 -4.78 25.20
N LEU A 156 2.02 -3.57 25.46
CA LEU A 156 1.27 -2.80 24.46
C LEU A 156 2.15 -2.39 23.27
N TRP A 157 3.42 -2.07 23.52
CA TRP A 157 4.35 -1.72 22.46
C TRP A 157 4.68 -2.92 21.57
N GLU A 158 4.95 -4.06 22.19
CA GLU A 158 5.20 -5.32 21.49
C GLU A 158 3.99 -5.73 20.65
N ALA A 159 2.77 -5.65 21.21
CA ALA A 159 1.54 -5.94 20.47
C ALA A 159 1.35 -5.04 19.24
N ARG A 160 1.66 -3.74 19.35
CA ARG A 160 1.57 -2.79 18.22
C ARG A 160 2.58 -3.12 17.12
N LYS A 161 3.82 -3.43 17.52
CA LYS A 161 4.90 -3.82 16.62
C LYS A 161 4.54 -5.11 15.88
N GLU A 162 4.06 -6.14 16.60
CA GLU A 162 3.59 -7.40 16.05
C GLU A 162 2.46 -7.21 15.03
N LYS A 163 1.43 -6.42 15.39
CA LYS A 163 0.31 -6.10 14.48
C LYS A 163 0.78 -5.41 13.20
N LEU A 164 1.73 -4.48 13.29
CA LEU A 164 2.27 -3.77 12.11
C LEU A 164 3.13 -4.69 11.23
N LEU A 165 3.96 -5.55 11.83
CA LEU A 165 4.80 -6.51 11.10
C LEU A 165 3.96 -7.62 10.43
N LEU A 166 2.90 -8.09 11.10
CA LEU A 166 1.92 -9.00 10.49
C LEU A 166 1.26 -8.36 9.28
N ARG A 167 0.82 -7.10 9.39
CA ARG A 167 0.26 -6.35 8.27
C ARG A 167 1.25 -6.24 7.11
N ALA A 168 2.49 -5.86 7.40
CA ALA A 168 3.54 -5.73 6.38
C ALA A 168 3.82 -7.07 5.69
N SER A 169 3.87 -8.16 6.44
CA SER A 169 4.12 -9.50 5.90
C SER A 169 3.01 -9.99 4.99
N LEU A 170 1.74 -9.76 5.36
CA LEU A 170 0.60 -10.16 4.53
C LEU A 170 0.48 -9.27 3.29
N ALA A 171 0.69 -7.96 3.43
CA ALA A 171 0.77 -7.05 2.28
C ALA A 171 1.91 -7.43 1.32
N LEU A 172 3.02 -7.97 1.85
CA LEU A 172 4.13 -8.50 1.06
C LEU A 172 3.72 -9.72 0.26
N ASP A 173 2.94 -10.66 0.81
CA ASP A 173 2.45 -11.81 0.04
C ASP A 173 1.62 -11.36 -1.17
N ASP A 174 0.77 -10.35 -1.00
CA ASP A 174 -0.11 -9.85 -2.06
C ASP A 174 0.70 -9.06 -3.10
N ALA A 175 1.62 -8.19 -2.65
CA ALA A 175 2.50 -7.45 -3.54
C ALA A 175 3.40 -8.36 -4.39
N LEU A 176 3.84 -9.50 -3.86
CA LEU A 176 4.66 -10.45 -4.61
C LEU A 176 3.86 -11.10 -5.75
N LYS A 177 2.59 -11.45 -5.52
CA LYS A 177 1.69 -11.95 -6.59
C LYS A 177 1.51 -10.90 -7.68
N THR A 178 1.26 -9.65 -7.28
CA THR A 178 1.11 -8.55 -8.26
C THR A 178 2.41 -8.31 -9.03
N LEU A 179 3.55 -8.31 -8.34
CA LEU A 179 4.85 -8.08 -8.96
C LEU A 179 5.22 -9.19 -9.96
N GLU A 180 4.84 -10.44 -9.67
CA GLU A 180 4.98 -11.59 -10.58
C GLU A 180 4.10 -11.45 -11.83
N ALA A 181 2.89 -10.92 -11.68
CA ALA A 181 1.96 -10.69 -12.80
C ALA A 181 2.34 -9.47 -13.66
N LEU A 182 3.12 -8.53 -13.13
CA LEU A 182 3.52 -7.32 -13.85
C LEU A 182 4.57 -7.61 -14.94
N PRO A 183 4.45 -7.00 -16.13
CA PRO A 183 5.50 -7.09 -17.15
C PRO A 183 6.81 -6.51 -16.62
N ARG A 184 7.91 -7.29 -16.68
CA ARG A 184 9.19 -6.92 -16.04
C ARG A 184 9.76 -5.61 -16.59
N GLU A 185 9.51 -5.33 -17.87
CA GLU A 185 9.89 -4.10 -18.54
C GLU A 185 9.23 -2.86 -17.92
N LYS A 186 8.18 -2.99 -17.10
CA LYS A 186 7.58 -1.84 -16.42
C LYS A 186 8.37 -1.39 -15.20
N TYR A 187 9.17 -2.26 -14.59
CA TYR A 187 9.79 -1.98 -13.29
C TYR A 187 11.27 -2.36 -13.18
N VAL A 188 11.85 -2.93 -14.24
CA VAL A 188 13.30 -3.21 -14.37
C VAL A 188 13.83 -2.45 -15.59
N ASP A 189 15.10 -2.02 -15.51
CA ASP A 189 15.85 -1.44 -16.64
C ASP A 189 16.42 -2.53 -17.55
#